data_AF-A0A178D8G9-F1
#
_entry.id   AF-A0A178D8G9-F1
#
_cell.length_a   1.000
_cell.length_b   1.000
_cell.length_c   1.000
_cell.angle_alpha   90.00
_cell.angle_beta   90.00
_cell.angle_gamma   90.00
#
_symmetry.space_group_name_H-M   'P 1'
#
loop_
_entity.id
_entity.type
_entity.pdbx_description
1 polymer ?
#
loop_
_entity_poly.entity_id
_entity_poly.type
_entity_poly.pdbx_seq_one_letter_code
_entity_poly.pdbx_strand_id
1 'polypeptide(L)'
;MDECTAHFDDLDLETADLILKLQLQDVEELRANSKDKNRDGELNDAQVALSLFEENIESMRSILFDRQMTQSITAAVRADAEAIADVIREEEVACEDHAHAHRLNGSCVTSEVHLQSGDLSKKIPARLAGRYVSQDVGYELLKDIEPDKWREPDDHGQAESSIRGSAREHALRDPSNLVRDLPRGQEVL
;
A
#
# COMPACT_ATOMS: atom_id res chain seq x y z
N MET A 1 18.87 -13.42 0.58
CA MET A 1 19.51 -12.20 0.01
C MET A 1 19.28 -11.09 1.02
N ASP A 2 19.65 -11.33 2.28
CA ASP A 2 19.14 -10.57 3.43
C ASP A 2 20.24 -9.78 4.16
N GLU A 3 21.49 -9.93 3.74
CA GLU A 3 22.65 -9.33 4.42
C GLU A 3 22.97 -7.90 4.00
N CYS A 4 22.43 -7.38 2.88
CA CYS A 4 22.78 -6.04 2.39
C CYS A 4 21.92 -4.92 3.01
N THR A 5 20.73 -5.24 3.53
CA THR A 5 19.80 -4.29 4.14
C THR A 5 20.10 -3.96 5.60
N ALA A 6 20.77 -4.85 6.33
CA ALA A 6 20.97 -4.72 7.78
C ALA A 6 21.91 -3.57 8.18
N HIS A 7 22.71 -3.02 7.27
CA HIS A 7 23.75 -2.06 7.67
C HIS A 7 23.21 -0.64 7.94
N PHE A 8 22.08 -0.26 7.35
CA PHE A 8 21.50 1.08 7.50
C PHE A 8 20.38 1.16 8.54
N ASP A 9 20.00 0.04 9.18
CA ASP A 9 18.93 0.03 10.18
C ASP A 9 19.35 0.74 11.49
N ASP A 10 20.65 0.74 11.80
CA ASP A 10 21.22 1.38 12.99
C ASP A 10 21.65 2.84 12.76
N LEU A 11 21.62 3.33 11.51
CA LEU A 11 22.05 4.68 11.14
C LEU A 11 20.85 5.63 11.03
N ASP A 12 21.03 6.90 11.41
CA ASP A 12 20.03 7.92 11.12
C ASP A 12 19.89 8.12 9.59
N LEU A 13 18.67 8.43 9.14
CA LEU A 13 18.34 8.48 7.71
C LEU A 13 19.12 9.57 6.98
N GLU A 14 19.42 10.67 7.65
CA GLU A 14 20.21 11.79 7.12
C GLU A 14 21.67 11.38 6.90
N THR A 15 22.28 10.68 7.85
CA THR A 15 23.63 10.15 7.72
C THR A 15 23.70 9.06 6.65
N ALA A 16 22.71 8.17 6.58
CA ALA A 16 22.62 7.15 5.54
C ALA A 16 22.54 7.77 4.13
N ASP A 17 21.68 8.78 3.94
CA ASP A 17 21.57 9.51 2.67
C ASP A 17 22.88 10.24 2.30
N LEU A 18 23.57 10.84 3.29
CA LEU A 18 24.87 11.48 3.07
C LEU A 18 25.93 10.47 2.60
N ILE A 19 26.00 9.29 3.22
CA ILE A 19 26.94 8.23 2.82
C ILE A 19 26.70 7.83 1.36
N LEU A 20 25.45 7.57 0.97
CA LEU A 20 25.12 7.18 -0.39
C LEU A 20 25.42 8.29 -1.41
N LYS A 21 25.22 9.56 -1.04
CA LYS A 21 25.61 10.71 -1.89
C LYS A 21 27.12 10.77 -2.12
N LEU A 22 27.92 10.58 -1.07
CA LEU A 22 29.37 10.58 -1.17
C LEU A 22 29.86 9.41 -2.05
N GLN A 23 29.30 8.21 -1.86
CA GLN A 23 29.64 7.05 -2.69
C GLN A 23 29.29 7.27 -4.18
N LEU A 24 28.16 7.92 -4.47
CA LEU A 24 27.80 8.26 -5.84
C LEU A 24 28.78 9.28 -6.45
N GLN A 25 29.20 10.29 -5.67
CA GLN A 25 30.24 11.22 -6.10
C GLN A 25 31.55 10.50 -6.42
N ASP A 26 31.99 9.55 -5.57
CA ASP A 26 33.18 8.75 -5.82
C ASP A 26 33.07 7.96 -7.14
N VAL A 27 31.89 7.39 -7.43
CA VAL A 27 31.60 6.69 -8.70
C VAL A 27 31.72 7.64 -9.89
N GLU A 28 31.17 8.85 -9.80
CA GLU A 28 31.28 9.88 -10.83
C GLU A 28 32.73 10.30 -11.07
N GLU A 29 33.51 10.49 -10.00
CA GLU A 29 34.94 10.83 -10.08
C GLU A 29 35.76 9.70 -10.71
N LEU A 30 35.52 8.44 -10.33
CA LEU A 30 36.17 7.27 -10.92
C LEU A 30 35.83 7.15 -12.42
N ARG A 31 34.57 7.39 -12.77
CA ARG A 31 34.10 7.37 -14.17
C ARG A 31 34.80 8.45 -14.99
N ALA A 32 34.90 9.68 -14.47
CA ALA A 32 35.59 10.79 -15.13
C ALA A 32 37.09 10.52 -15.36
N ASN A 33 37.76 9.90 -14.39
CA ASN A 33 39.20 9.60 -14.43
C ASN A 33 39.55 8.34 -15.25
N SER A 34 38.57 7.52 -15.64
CA SER A 34 38.79 6.22 -16.32
C SER A 34 38.90 6.28 -17.85
N LYS A 35 38.72 7.46 -18.46
CA LYS A 35 38.49 7.64 -19.91
C LYS A 35 39.68 7.30 -20.82
N ASP A 36 40.88 7.15 -20.26
CA ASP A 36 42.12 7.21 -21.04
C ASP A 36 42.81 5.86 -21.32
N LYS A 37 42.19 4.71 -21.00
CA LYS A 37 42.90 3.40 -21.10
C LYS A 37 42.25 2.30 -21.92
N ASN A 38 41.04 2.47 -22.42
CA ASN A 38 40.35 1.36 -23.11
C ASN A 38 40.55 1.45 -24.63
N ARG A 39 41.18 0.40 -25.18
CA ARG A 39 41.27 0.14 -26.62
C ARG A 39 39.94 -0.47 -27.06
N ASP A 40 39.35 0.09 -28.12
CA ASP A 40 38.26 -0.45 -28.94
C ASP A 40 37.06 -1.09 -28.21
N GLY A 41 36.07 -0.24 -27.88
CA GLY A 41 34.64 -0.58 -27.99
C GLY A 41 33.99 -1.47 -26.94
N GLU A 42 34.73 -2.30 -26.19
CA GLU A 42 34.19 -3.14 -25.12
C GLU A 42 34.32 -2.46 -23.74
N LEU A 43 33.25 -2.52 -22.94
CA LEU A 43 33.29 -2.12 -21.54
C LEU A 43 34.22 -3.09 -20.79
N ASN A 44 35.25 -2.55 -20.14
CA ASN A 44 36.11 -3.33 -19.27
C ASN A 44 35.29 -3.84 -18.07
N ASP A 45 35.61 -5.03 -17.53
CA ASP A 45 34.99 -5.58 -16.31
C ASP A 45 34.92 -4.55 -15.17
N ALA A 46 35.93 -3.68 -15.04
CA ALA A 46 35.94 -2.60 -14.07
C ALA A 46 34.82 -1.57 -14.30
N GLN A 47 34.48 -1.26 -15.55
CA GLN A 47 33.39 -0.34 -15.90
C GLN A 47 32.01 -0.99 -15.70
N VAL A 48 31.91 -2.29 -15.95
CA VAL A 48 30.70 -3.07 -15.65
C VAL A 48 30.47 -3.11 -14.15
N ALA A 49 31.50 -3.44 -13.36
CA ALA A 49 31.42 -3.44 -11.90
C ALA A 49 31.05 -2.06 -11.33
N LEU A 50 31.62 -0.98 -11.88
CA LEU A 50 31.30 0.37 -11.46
C LEU A 50 29.83 0.75 -11.76
N SER A 51 29.31 0.31 -12.92
CA SER A 51 27.91 0.55 -13.30
C SER A 51 26.93 -0.22 -12.42
N LEU A 52 27.24 -1.49 -12.09
CA LEU A 52 26.44 -2.29 -11.15
C LEU A 52 26.46 -1.71 -9.73
N PHE A 53 27.60 -1.15 -9.31
CA PHE A 53 27.71 -0.50 -8.02
C PHE A 53 26.87 0.78 -7.94
N GLU A 54 26.86 1.59 -9.00
CA GLU A 54 25.99 2.75 -9.14
C GLU A 54 24.50 2.38 -9.02
N GLU A 55 24.06 1.36 -9.77
CA GLU A 55 22.69 0.84 -9.71
C GLU A 55 22.31 0.38 -8.29
N ASN A 56 23.24 -0.26 -7.58
CA ASN A 56 23.01 -0.67 -6.20
C ASN A 56 22.84 0.54 -5.26
N ILE A 57 23.66 1.59 -5.42
CA ILE A 57 23.53 2.83 -4.65
C ILE A 57 22.16 3.48 -4.91
N GLU A 58 21.73 3.56 -6.18
CA GLU A 58 20.43 4.12 -6.54
C GLU A 58 19.26 3.32 -5.93
N SER A 59 19.35 2.00 -5.97
CA SER A 59 18.38 1.09 -5.33
C SER A 59 18.29 1.34 -3.81
N MET A 60 19.44 1.43 -3.13
CA MET A 60 19.49 1.74 -1.70
C MET A 60 18.90 3.13 -1.38
N ARG A 61 19.14 4.13 -2.23
CA ARG A 61 18.55 5.47 -2.08
C ARG A 61 17.03 5.44 -2.21
N SER A 62 16.47 4.62 -3.11
CA SER A 62 15.02 4.44 -3.22
C SER A 62 14.43 3.89 -1.93
N ILE A 63 15.08 2.89 -1.32
CA ILE A 63 14.62 2.29 -0.05
C ILE A 63 14.69 3.32 1.08
N LEU A 64 15.76 4.11 1.18
CA LEU A 64 15.86 5.18 2.18
C LEU A 64 14.79 6.25 1.97
N PHE A 65 14.49 6.62 0.74
CA PHE A 65 13.45 7.59 0.43
C PHE A 65 12.07 7.10 0.89
N ASP A 66 11.74 5.83 0.62
CA ASP A 66 10.48 5.23 1.09
C ASP A 66 10.38 5.24 2.62
N ARG A 67 11.51 5.02 3.31
CA ARG A 67 11.58 5.13 4.77
C ARG A 67 11.34 6.55 5.26
N GLN A 68 12.03 7.54 4.68
CA GLN A 68 11.84 8.96 5.03
C GLN A 68 10.39 9.39 4.80
N MET A 69 9.79 9.01 3.67
CA MET A 69 8.40 9.28 3.35
C MET A 69 7.46 8.65 4.39
N THR A 70 7.68 7.40 4.76
CA THR A 70 6.84 6.69 5.75
C THR A 70 6.94 7.34 7.13
N GLN A 71 8.14 7.78 7.55
CA GLN A 71 8.31 8.52 8.81
C GLN A 71 7.60 9.88 8.77
N SER A 72 7.68 10.60 7.65
CA SER A 72 6.96 11.85 7.46
C SER A 72 5.44 11.69 7.56
N ILE A 73 4.88 10.66 6.90
CA ILE A 73 3.46 10.33 7.00
C ILE A 73 3.07 10.02 8.45
N THR A 74 3.88 9.22 9.14
CA THR A 74 3.63 8.87 10.55
C THR A 74 3.64 10.11 11.44
N ALA A 75 4.59 11.02 11.21
CA ALA A 75 4.69 12.28 11.95
C ALA A 75 3.47 13.18 11.70
N ALA A 76 3.02 13.31 10.45
CA ALA A 76 1.82 14.07 10.10
C ALA A 76 0.56 13.48 10.76
N VAL A 77 0.36 12.16 10.66
CA VAL A 77 -0.77 11.48 11.32
C VAL A 77 -0.76 11.70 12.84
N ARG A 78 0.42 11.66 13.47
CA ARG A 78 0.53 11.93 14.91
C ARG A 78 0.22 13.38 15.25
N ALA A 79 0.67 14.33 14.43
CA ALA A 79 0.39 15.75 14.63
C ALA A 79 -1.10 16.06 14.51
N ASP A 80 -1.79 15.43 13.54
CA ASP A 80 -3.21 15.66 13.29
C ASP A 80 -4.14 14.86 14.25
N ALA A 81 -3.59 13.94 15.03
CA ALA A 81 -4.37 13.03 15.87
C ALA A 81 -5.27 13.75 16.89
N GLU A 82 -4.77 14.82 17.52
CA GLU A 82 -5.54 15.61 18.49
C GLU A 82 -6.69 16.36 17.83
N ALA A 83 -6.44 17.01 16.69
CA ALA A 83 -7.47 17.70 15.91
C ALA A 83 -8.56 16.73 15.42
N ILE A 84 -8.19 15.53 14.97
CA ILE A 84 -9.14 14.48 14.59
C ILE A 84 -9.98 14.05 15.80
N ALA A 85 -9.38 13.87 16.97
CA ALA A 85 -10.09 13.50 18.19
C ALA A 85 -11.10 14.57 18.63
N ASP A 86 -10.74 15.85 18.52
CA ASP A 86 -11.64 16.96 18.81
C ASP A 86 -12.85 16.99 17.89
N VAL A 87 -12.64 16.80 16.59
CA VAL A 87 -13.73 16.73 15.59
C VAL A 87 -14.65 15.54 15.87
N ILE A 88 -14.10 14.37 16.21
CA ILE A 88 -14.91 13.20 16.57
C ILE A 88 -15.79 13.50 17.80
N ARG A 89 -15.23 14.15 18.82
CA ARG A 89 -15.98 14.53 20.03
C ARG A 89 -17.07 15.56 19.72
N GLU A 90 -16.79 16.54 18.87
CA GLU A 90 -17.79 17.53 18.46
C GLU A 90 -18.94 16.87 17.69
N GLU A 91 -18.63 15.94 16.79
CA GLU A 91 -19.63 15.18 16.02
C GLU A 91 -20.50 14.29 16.91
N GLU A 92 -19.90 13.63 17.92
CA GLU A 92 -20.64 12.83 18.90
C GLU A 92 -21.66 13.68 19.66
N VAL A 93 -21.25 14.85 20.14
CA VAL A 93 -22.14 15.80 20.82
C VAL A 93 -23.26 16.29 19.90
N ALA A 94 -22.95 16.62 18.64
CA ALA A 94 -23.96 17.04 17.66
C ALA A 94 -24.97 15.92 17.36
N CYS A 95 -24.51 14.67 17.24
CA CYS A 95 -25.35 13.50 17.05
C CYS A 95 -26.26 13.24 18.26
N GLU A 96 -25.74 13.38 19.47
CA GLU A 96 -26.52 13.25 20.71
C GLU A 96 -27.60 14.33 20.82
N ASP A 97 -27.25 15.59 20.53
CA ASP A 97 -28.19 16.71 20.54
C ASP A 97 -29.30 16.50 19.51
N HIS A 98 -28.94 16.11 18.28
CA HIS A 98 -29.90 15.78 17.23
C HIS A 98 -30.86 14.66 17.67
N ALA A 99 -30.34 13.56 18.23
CA ALA A 99 -31.17 12.49 18.76
C ALA A 99 -32.08 12.96 19.91
N HIS A 100 -31.57 13.84 20.78
CA HIS A 100 -32.36 14.42 21.87
C HIS A 100 -33.52 15.27 21.33
N ALA A 101 -33.27 16.13 20.36
CA ALA A 101 -34.28 16.96 19.72
C ALA A 101 -35.39 16.13 19.07
N HIS A 102 -35.03 15.05 18.36
CA HIS A 102 -36.02 14.12 17.77
C HIS A 102 -36.91 13.46 18.83
N ARG A 103 -36.32 12.98 19.93
CA ARG A 103 -37.08 12.37 21.04
C ARG A 103 -38.05 13.36 21.67
N LEU A 104 -37.63 14.61 21.88
CA LEU A 104 -38.52 15.67 22.39
C LEU A 104 -39.67 15.97 21.41
N ASN A 105 -39.42 15.84 20.11
CA ASN A 105 -40.41 16.02 19.06
C ASN A 105 -41.31 14.79 18.82
N GLY A 106 -41.20 13.74 19.63
CA GLY A 106 -42.01 12.51 19.54
C GLY A 106 -41.56 11.51 18.46
N SER A 107 -40.42 11.76 17.82
CA SER A 107 -39.79 10.89 16.83
C SER A 107 -38.64 10.11 17.50
N CYS A 108 -38.74 8.77 17.56
CA CYS A 108 -37.64 7.96 18.07
C CYS A 108 -36.67 7.62 16.92
N VAL A 109 -35.64 8.45 16.73
CA VAL A 109 -34.49 8.11 15.87
C VAL A 109 -33.35 7.66 16.78
N THR A 110 -32.97 6.39 16.70
CA THR A 110 -31.74 5.88 17.34
C THR A 110 -30.57 6.26 16.45
N SER A 111 -29.63 7.08 16.94
CA SER A 111 -28.41 7.46 16.20
C SER A 111 -27.67 6.22 15.71
N GLU A 112 -27.58 6.04 14.39
CA GLU A 112 -26.95 4.88 13.75
C GLU A 112 -25.42 4.98 13.61
N VAL A 113 -24.79 6.02 14.17
CA VAL A 113 -23.34 6.21 14.02
C VAL A 113 -22.59 5.54 15.17
N HIS A 114 -22.59 4.20 15.19
CA HIS A 114 -21.71 3.44 16.07
C HIS A 114 -20.37 3.23 15.34
N LEU A 115 -19.43 4.17 15.50
CA LEU A 115 -18.06 4.00 15.01
C LEU A 115 -17.40 2.89 15.83
N GLN A 116 -17.36 1.67 15.28
CA GLN A 116 -16.69 0.52 15.90
C GLN A 116 -15.17 0.79 15.98
N SER A 117 -14.75 1.43 17.07
CA SER A 117 -13.39 1.96 17.28
C SER A 117 -12.43 0.96 17.96
N GLY A 118 -12.92 -0.19 18.43
CA GLY A 118 -12.19 -1.02 19.40
C GLY A 118 -10.97 -1.76 18.88
N ASP A 119 -11.10 -2.55 17.81
CA ASP A 119 -10.12 -3.63 17.51
C ASP A 119 -9.23 -3.38 16.29
N LEU A 120 -9.69 -2.60 15.32
CA LEU A 120 -8.93 -2.37 14.08
C LEU A 120 -7.89 -1.25 14.20
N SER A 121 -8.05 -0.36 15.18
CA SER A 121 -7.27 0.90 15.25
C SER A 121 -5.82 0.70 15.69
N LYS A 122 -5.52 -0.28 16.55
CA LYS A 122 -4.16 -0.47 17.12
C LYS A 122 -3.40 -1.63 16.50
N LYS A 123 -4.12 -2.71 16.16
CA LYS A 123 -3.53 -3.94 15.60
C LYS A 123 -2.97 -3.75 14.19
N ILE A 124 -3.68 -2.99 13.34
CA ILE A 124 -3.25 -2.69 11.98
C ILE A 124 -1.94 -1.88 11.97
N PRO A 125 -1.84 -0.74 12.70
CA PRO A 125 -0.59 0.02 12.73
C PRO A 125 0.55 -0.75 13.41
N ALA A 126 0.30 -1.55 14.45
CA ALA A 126 1.34 -2.41 15.04
C ALA A 126 1.88 -3.44 14.02
N ARG A 127 0.99 -4.09 13.27
CA ARG A 127 1.38 -5.05 12.22
C ARG A 127 2.11 -4.38 11.05
N LEU A 128 1.72 -3.16 10.71
CA LEU A 128 2.38 -2.35 9.69
C LEU A 128 3.77 -1.91 10.15
N ALA A 129 3.90 -1.43 11.39
CA ALA A 129 5.19 -1.07 11.99
C ALA A 129 6.15 -2.26 12.01
N GLY A 130 5.66 -3.46 12.37
CA GLY A 130 6.44 -4.70 12.32
C GLY A 130 6.97 -5.07 10.94
N ARG A 131 6.25 -4.70 9.88
CA ARG A 131 6.62 -5.01 8.49
C ARG A 131 7.50 -3.96 7.84
N TYR A 132 7.27 -2.68 8.15
CA TYR A 132 7.80 -1.55 7.38
C TYR A 132 8.76 -0.65 8.16
N VAL A 133 8.76 -0.72 9.50
CA VAL A 133 9.69 0.06 10.35
C VAL A 133 10.75 -0.88 10.90
N SER A 134 10.36 -1.78 11.81
CA SER A 134 11.17 -2.91 12.26
C SER A 134 10.27 -3.91 12.97
N GLN A 135 10.69 -5.18 12.93
CA GLN A 135 9.95 -6.25 13.60
C GLN A 135 9.76 -5.94 15.10
N ASP A 136 10.79 -5.42 15.76
CA ASP A 136 10.78 -5.12 17.19
C ASP A 136 9.79 -4.00 17.57
N VAL A 137 9.73 -2.93 16.75
CA VAL A 137 8.77 -1.83 16.97
C VAL A 137 7.34 -2.33 16.83
N GLY A 138 7.07 -3.21 15.85
CA GLY A 138 5.76 -3.84 15.72
C GLY A 138 5.40 -4.73 16.91
N TYR A 139 6.36 -5.47 17.45
CA TYR A 139 6.15 -6.29 18.64
C TYR A 139 5.87 -5.45 19.88
N GLU A 140 6.64 -4.39 20.15
CA GLU A 140 6.39 -3.51 21.29
C GLU A 140 4.98 -2.92 21.27
N LEU A 141 4.51 -2.45 20.11
CA LEU A 141 3.15 -1.92 19.97
C LEU A 141 2.05 -2.98 20.14
N LEU A 142 2.37 -4.26 19.92
CA LEU A 142 1.44 -5.38 20.06
C LEU A 142 1.44 -5.97 21.49
N LYS A 143 2.50 -5.78 22.27
CA LYS A 143 2.61 -6.31 23.65
C LYS A 143 1.52 -5.78 24.59
N ASP A 144 1.06 -4.55 24.35
CA ASP A 144 0.00 -3.90 25.14
C ASP A 144 -1.41 -4.27 24.68
N ILE A 145 -1.54 -5.02 23.57
CA ILE A 145 -2.82 -5.50 23.06
C ILE A 145 -3.02 -6.91 23.65
N GLU A 146 -3.97 -7.04 24.58
CA GLU A 146 -4.40 -8.34 25.12
C GLU A 146 -4.58 -9.33 23.97
N PRO A 147 -3.92 -10.51 24.00
CA PRO A 147 -4.11 -11.51 22.99
C PRO A 147 -5.56 -11.96 23.05
N ASP A 148 -6.37 -11.52 22.08
CA ASP A 148 -7.70 -12.07 21.86
C ASP A 148 -7.55 -13.59 21.79
N LYS A 149 -8.19 -14.30 22.72
CA LYS A 149 -8.05 -15.74 22.88
C LYS A 149 -8.34 -16.38 21.53
N TRP A 150 -7.29 -16.94 20.93
CA TRP A 150 -7.28 -17.76 19.72
C TRP A 150 -8.69 -18.22 19.29
N ARG A 151 -9.30 -17.50 18.35
CA ARG A 151 -10.15 -18.17 17.38
C ARG A 151 -9.18 -18.83 16.41
N GLU A 152 -8.93 -20.12 16.65
CA GLU A 152 -8.24 -21.02 15.73
C GLU A 152 -8.69 -20.71 14.29
N PRO A 153 -7.76 -20.52 13.34
CA PRO A 153 -8.11 -20.39 11.93
C PRO A 153 -8.73 -21.71 11.50
N ASP A 154 -9.98 -21.69 11.06
CA ASP A 154 -10.60 -22.85 10.44
C ASP A 154 -9.74 -23.25 9.23
N ASP A 155 -9.05 -24.38 9.35
CA ASP A 155 -8.29 -25.06 8.30
C ASP A 155 -9.26 -25.59 7.24
N HIS A 156 -9.75 -24.67 6.42
CA HIS A 156 -10.36 -24.98 5.14
C HIS A 156 -9.55 -24.29 4.06
N GLY A 157 -8.55 -25.02 3.57
CA GLY A 157 -7.83 -24.72 2.34
C GLY A 157 -8.79 -24.59 1.17
N GLN A 158 -9.30 -23.38 0.98
CA GLN A 158 -10.09 -23.02 -0.19
C GLN A 158 -9.15 -22.26 -1.13
N ALA A 159 -8.71 -22.97 -2.17
CA ALA A 159 -7.93 -22.39 -3.25
C ALA A 159 -8.71 -21.20 -3.84
N GLU A 160 -8.19 -19.99 -3.65
CA GLU A 160 -8.71 -18.80 -4.32
C GLU A 160 -8.35 -18.88 -5.81
N SER A 161 -9.16 -19.63 -6.56
CA SER A 161 -9.12 -19.56 -8.02
C SER A 161 -9.65 -18.18 -8.45
N SER A 162 -8.73 -17.39 -8.98
CA SER A 162 -8.92 -16.22 -9.83
C SER A 162 -10.17 -16.34 -10.72
N ILE A 163 -11.20 -15.53 -10.43
CA ILE A 163 -12.27 -15.22 -11.37
C ILE A 163 -12.54 -13.72 -11.27
N ARG A 164 -11.88 -12.93 -12.12
CA ARG A 164 -12.43 -11.68 -12.67
C ARG A 164 -11.74 -11.36 -13.98
N GLY A 165 -12.34 -11.86 -15.04
CA GLY A 165 -11.91 -11.59 -16.41
C GLY A 165 -12.72 -12.41 -17.39
N SER A 166 -13.89 -11.89 -17.76
CA SER A 166 -14.48 -11.98 -19.12
C SER A 166 -16.01 -12.02 -19.06
N ALA A 167 -16.63 -10.87 -19.30
CA ALA A 167 -17.97 -10.80 -19.87
C ALA A 167 -17.88 -9.90 -21.11
N ARG A 168 -17.39 -10.47 -22.21
CA ARG A 168 -17.66 -9.98 -23.56
C ARG A 168 -18.61 -10.98 -24.21
N GLU A 169 -19.89 -10.67 -24.13
CA GLU A 169 -20.96 -11.40 -24.79
C GLU A 169 -20.79 -11.25 -26.31
N HIS A 170 -20.27 -12.29 -26.96
CA HIS A 170 -20.17 -12.37 -28.41
C HIS A 170 -21.32 -13.26 -28.90
N ALA A 171 -22.43 -12.64 -29.29
CA ALA A 171 -23.53 -13.33 -29.97
C ALA A 171 -23.10 -13.72 -31.38
N LEU A 172 -22.60 -14.95 -31.56
CA LEU A 172 -22.55 -15.60 -32.88
C LEU A 172 -23.88 -16.31 -33.12
N ARG A 173 -24.69 -15.66 -33.96
CA ARG A 173 -25.92 -16.18 -34.53
C ARG A 173 -25.53 -17.07 -35.71
N ASP A 174 -25.55 -18.38 -35.52
CA ASP A 174 -25.27 -19.33 -36.61
C ASP A 174 -26.57 -19.61 -37.42
N PRO A 175 -26.57 -19.45 -38.75
CA PRO A 175 -27.75 -19.60 -39.58
C PRO A 175 -27.77 -20.98 -40.26
N SER A 176 -28.56 -21.93 -39.74
CA SER A 176 -28.93 -23.11 -40.53
C SER A 176 -30.25 -23.72 -40.06
N ASN A 177 -31.19 -23.81 -40.99
CA ASN A 177 -32.46 -24.56 -40.93
C ASN A 177 -33.56 -23.90 -40.05
N LEU A 178 -34.81 -23.72 -40.50
CA LEU A 178 -35.53 -24.35 -41.60
C LEU A 178 -36.73 -23.47 -41.99
N VAL A 179 -37.00 -23.45 -43.29
CA VAL A 179 -38.19 -22.97 -43.99
C VAL A 179 -39.50 -23.50 -43.38
N ARG A 180 -40.54 -22.65 -43.39
CA ARG A 180 -42.02 -22.86 -43.36
C ARG A 180 -42.66 -21.81 -42.43
N ASP A 181 -43.62 -20.97 -42.77
CA ASP A 181 -44.64 -20.95 -43.82
C ASP A 181 -45.12 -19.51 -44.07
N LEU A 182 -45.45 -19.20 -45.32
CA LEU A 182 -46.24 -18.04 -45.74
C LEU A 182 -47.73 -18.24 -45.38
N PRO A 183 -48.52 -17.17 -45.18
CA PRO A 183 -49.34 -16.63 -46.29
C PRO A 183 -49.30 -15.09 -46.32
N ARG A 184 -49.09 -14.43 -47.48
CA ARG A 184 -49.99 -14.15 -48.62
C ARG A 184 -51.14 -13.18 -48.30
N GLY A 185 -51.13 -12.02 -48.99
CA GLY A 185 -52.23 -11.05 -49.16
C GLY A 185 -52.14 -9.89 -48.17
N GLN A 186 -52.20 -8.61 -48.55
CA GLN A 186 -52.96 -8.01 -49.64
C GLN A 186 -52.39 -6.62 -49.99
N GLU A 187 -52.45 -6.30 -51.29
CA GLU A 187 -52.34 -4.97 -51.93
C GLU A 187 -53.33 -3.97 -51.26
N VAL A 188 -53.31 -2.65 -51.41
CA VAL A 188 -53.31 -1.84 -52.64
C VAL A 188 -53.21 -0.34 -52.24
N LEU A 189 -52.59 0.46 -53.13
CA LEU A 189 -52.71 1.91 -53.36
C LEU A 189 -52.20 2.90 -52.29
#